data_AF-A0A2T7TQA4-F1
#
_entry.id   AF-A0A2T7TQA4-F1
#
_cell.length_a   1.000
_cell.length_b   1.000
_cell.length_c   1.000
_cell.angle_alpha   90.00
_cell.angle_beta   90.00
_cell.angle_gamma   90.00
#
_symmetry.space_group_name_H-M   'P 1'
#
loop_
_entity.id
_entity.type
_entity.pdbx_description
1 polymer ?
#
loop_
_entity_poly.entity_id
_entity_poly.type
_entity_poly.pdbx_seq_one_letter_code
_entity_poly.pdbx_strand_id
1 'polypeptide(L)'
;AARAPGPLRAFFLRVSSRRGQHVAAVATARKLAVLIWHLLHKGESYLWARPALHAKKMRELELKAGHPAARGQKGAAHAYNLKSHRDQERRWVEQAEAAYTRFVAGWSPRGSRSGKVRTGALKEEQR
;
A
#
# COMPACT_ATOMS: atom_id res chain seq x y z
N ALA A 1 -6.09 8.38 -5.46
CA ALA A 1 -5.30 7.15 -5.24
C ALA A 1 -4.31 6.83 -6.37
N ALA A 2 -4.63 7.08 -7.64
CA ALA A 2 -3.82 6.60 -8.77
C ALA A 2 -2.49 7.32 -9.05
N ARG A 3 -2.25 8.51 -8.45
CA ARG A 3 -1.11 9.38 -8.79
C ARG A 3 0.21 9.03 -8.08
N ALA A 4 0.15 8.28 -6.98
CA ALA A 4 1.34 7.86 -6.24
C ALA A 4 1.42 6.33 -6.23
N PRO A 5 2.62 5.74 -6.40
CA PRO A 5 2.78 4.30 -6.27
C PRO A 5 2.37 3.84 -4.87
N GLY A 6 1.98 2.58 -4.75
CA GLY A 6 1.66 1.93 -3.47
C GLY A 6 0.50 0.94 -3.54
N PRO A 7 0.29 0.15 -2.48
CA PRO A 7 -0.69 -0.95 -2.47
C PRO A 7 -2.14 -0.48 -2.68
N LEU A 8 -2.49 0.75 -2.26
CA LEU A 8 -3.80 1.33 -2.50
C LEU A 8 -4.03 1.72 -3.96
N ARG A 9 -2.97 2.08 -4.70
CA ARG A 9 -3.04 2.32 -6.14
C ARG A 9 -3.31 1.01 -6.88
N ALA A 10 -2.56 -0.05 -6.58
CA ALA A 10 -2.81 -1.37 -7.17
C ALA A 10 -4.23 -1.89 -6.84
N PHE A 11 -4.73 -1.66 -5.61
CA PHE A 11 -6.12 -1.97 -5.27
C PHE A 11 -7.12 -1.21 -6.16
N PHE A 12 -6.95 0.11 -6.30
CA PHE A 12 -7.80 0.94 -7.15
C PHE A 12 -7.79 0.46 -8.61
N LEU A 13 -6.61 0.25 -9.18
CA LEU A 13 -6.46 -0.18 -10.58
C LEU A 13 -7.13 -1.53 -10.84
N ARG A 14 -6.99 -2.49 -9.91
CA ARG A 14 -7.63 -3.80 -10.02
C ARG A 14 -9.16 -3.73 -9.97
N VAL A 15 -9.73 -2.86 -9.14
CA VAL A 15 -11.19 -2.70 -9.08
C VAL A 15 -11.67 -1.95 -10.31
N SER A 16 -10.93 -0.92 -10.74
CA SER A 16 -11.25 -0.12 -11.91
C SER A 16 -11.27 -0.94 -13.19
N SER A 17 -10.32 -1.87 -13.37
CA SER A 17 -10.28 -2.73 -14.55
C SER A 17 -11.45 -3.72 -14.63
N ARG A 18 -12.10 -4.02 -13.50
CA ARG A 18 -13.23 -4.98 -13.43
C ARG A 18 -14.61 -4.34 -13.40
N ARG A 19 -14.75 -3.15 -12.78
CA ARG A 19 -16.05 -2.53 -12.46
C ARG A 19 -16.15 -1.05 -12.81
N GLY A 20 -15.11 -0.47 -13.41
CA GLY A 20 -15.08 0.95 -13.78
C GLY A 20 -14.61 1.91 -12.68
N GLN A 21 -14.38 3.16 -13.06
CA GLN A 21 -13.71 4.19 -12.24
C GLN A 21 -14.53 4.60 -11.01
N HIS A 22 -15.84 4.82 -11.16
CA HIS A 22 -16.70 5.27 -10.05
C HIS A 22 -16.76 4.24 -8.92
N VAL A 23 -16.94 2.96 -9.28
CA VAL A 23 -16.95 1.85 -8.30
C VAL A 23 -15.59 1.72 -7.61
N ALA A 24 -14.50 1.85 -8.37
CA ALA A 24 -13.15 1.80 -7.81
C ALA A 24 -12.87 2.96 -6.84
N ALA A 25 -13.35 4.16 -7.14
CA ALA A 25 -13.21 5.33 -6.27
C ALA A 25 -13.91 5.10 -4.93
N VAL A 26 -15.18 4.67 -4.94
CA VAL A 26 -15.96 4.39 -3.71
C VAL A 26 -15.34 3.24 -2.92
N ALA A 27 -14.96 2.14 -3.58
CA ALA A 27 -14.31 1.01 -2.90
C ALA A 27 -12.98 1.43 -2.24
N THR A 28 -12.22 2.29 -2.89
CA THR A 28 -10.95 2.81 -2.34
C THR A 28 -11.20 3.78 -1.19
N ALA A 29 -12.22 4.62 -1.27
CA ALA A 29 -12.63 5.51 -0.19
C ALA A 29 -13.03 4.72 1.07
N ARG A 30 -13.86 3.67 0.93
CA ARG A 30 -14.22 2.79 2.06
C ARG A 30 -13.00 2.14 2.68
N LYS A 31 -12.07 1.64 1.86
CA LYS A 31 -10.82 1.03 2.35
C LYS A 31 -9.96 2.05 3.10
N LEU A 32 -9.87 3.28 2.61
CA LEU A 32 -9.18 4.37 3.29
C LEU A 32 -9.81 4.73 4.63
N ALA A 33 -11.14 4.87 4.70
CA ALA A 33 -11.85 5.20 5.94
C ALA A 33 -11.56 4.17 7.04
N VAL A 34 -11.64 2.88 6.70
CA VAL A 34 -11.32 1.79 7.64
C VAL A 34 -9.87 1.86 8.09
N LEU A 35 -8.93 2.06 7.16
CA LEU A 35 -7.51 2.19 7.52
C LEU A 35 -7.26 3.39 8.45
N ILE A 36 -7.81 4.55 8.12
CA ILE A 36 -7.68 5.76 8.94
C ILE A 36 -8.21 5.52 10.35
N TRP A 37 -9.39 4.89 10.48
CA TRP A 37 -9.93 4.56 11.79
C TRP A 37 -8.98 3.69 12.61
N HIS A 38 -8.43 2.62 12.02
CA HIS A 38 -7.49 1.74 12.73
C HIS A 38 -6.19 2.47 13.12
N LEU A 39 -5.65 3.29 12.22
CA LEU A 39 -4.42 4.06 12.46
C LEU A 39 -4.63 5.08 13.58
N LEU A 40 -5.75 5.79 13.57
CA LEU A 40 -6.10 6.75 14.62
C LEU A 40 -6.36 6.07 15.97
N HIS A 41 -7.10 4.96 15.96
CA HIS A 41 -7.45 4.25 17.19
C HIS A 41 -6.23 3.61 17.86
N LYS A 42 -5.24 3.16 17.07
CA LYS A 42 -4.00 2.55 17.57
C LYS A 42 -2.85 3.54 17.75
N GLY A 43 -2.98 4.78 17.29
CA GLY A 43 -1.89 5.75 17.27
C GLY A 43 -0.73 5.35 16.35
N GLU A 44 -0.99 4.52 15.34
CA GLU A 44 0.04 3.99 14.44
C GLU A 44 0.13 4.82 13.16
N SER A 45 1.34 4.94 12.63
CA SER A 45 1.56 5.55 11.32
C SER A 45 1.31 4.54 10.20
N TYR A 46 0.80 5.02 9.07
CA TYR A 46 0.62 4.18 7.88
C TYR A 46 1.96 3.58 7.42
N LEU A 47 2.05 2.25 7.35
CA LEU A 47 3.30 1.53 7.10
C LEU A 47 4.02 1.93 5.80
N TRP A 48 3.25 2.22 4.74
CA TRP A 48 3.81 2.64 3.44
C TRP A 48 3.81 4.16 3.26
N ALA A 49 3.83 4.91 4.36
CA ALA A 49 4.05 6.35 4.33
C ALA A 49 5.48 6.66 3.89
N ARG A 50 5.64 7.85 3.32
CA ARG A 50 6.93 8.39 2.90
C ARG A 50 7.45 9.33 4.00
N PRO A 51 8.41 8.92 4.84
CA PRO A 51 8.75 9.64 6.08
C PRO A 51 9.26 11.07 5.81
N ALA A 52 10.06 11.30 4.79
CA ALA A 52 10.54 12.63 4.43
C ALA A 52 9.38 13.53 3.95
N LEU A 53 8.46 12.99 3.14
CA LEU A 53 7.26 13.70 2.72
C LEU A 53 6.34 14.02 3.91
N HIS A 54 6.22 13.08 4.86
CA HIS A 54 5.45 13.26 6.08
C HIS A 54 6.06 14.35 6.95
N ALA A 55 7.37 14.32 7.21
CA ALA A 55 8.08 15.35 7.96
C ALA A 55 7.93 16.73 7.31
N LYS A 56 7.99 16.83 5.98
CA LYS A 56 7.73 18.07 5.26
C LYS A 56 6.32 18.59 5.52
N LYS A 57 5.29 17.73 5.38
CA LYS A 57 3.90 18.13 5.61
C LYS A 57 3.64 18.55 7.05
N MET A 58 4.18 17.82 8.01
CA MET A 58 4.09 18.19 9.43
C MET A 58 4.73 19.55 9.67
N ARG A 59 5.91 19.79 9.09
CA ARG A 59 6.56 21.09 9.21
C ARG A 59 5.76 22.23 8.59
N GLU A 60 5.14 22.01 7.44
CA GLU A 60 4.24 23.00 6.82
C GLU A 60 3.03 23.30 7.71
N LEU A 61 2.48 22.30 8.41
CA LEU A 61 1.38 22.48 9.35
C LEU A 61 1.81 23.26 10.60
N GLU A 62 2.96 22.93 11.18
CA GLU A 62 3.53 23.67 12.33
C GLU A 62 3.71 25.15 12.01
N LEU A 63 4.28 25.47 10.84
CA LEU A 63 4.47 26.85 10.40
C LEU A 63 3.14 27.58 10.24
N LYS A 64 2.11 26.93 9.69
CA LYS A 64 0.75 27.50 9.61
C LYS A 64 0.11 27.69 10.98
N ALA A 65 0.45 26.84 11.94
CA ALA A 65 0.03 26.96 13.33
C ALA A 65 0.84 28.01 14.12
N GLY A 66 1.73 28.78 13.48
CA GLY A 66 2.48 29.86 14.12
C GLY A 66 3.75 29.41 14.87
N HIS A 67 4.18 28.15 14.71
CA HIS A 67 5.43 27.70 15.31
C HIS A 67 6.64 28.43 14.70
N PRO A 68 7.71 28.67 15.48
CA PRO A 68 8.86 29.43 15.01
C PRO A 68 9.53 28.77 13.81
N ALA A 69 9.94 29.60 12.85
CA ALA A 69 10.72 29.15 11.70
C ALA A 69 12.18 28.89 12.13
N ALA A 70 12.61 27.62 12.13
CA ALA A 70 14.01 27.24 12.31
C ALA A 70 14.84 27.55 11.06
N ARG A 71 15.10 28.85 10.80
CA ARG A 71 15.94 29.29 9.67
C ARG A 71 17.39 28.83 9.89
N GLY A 72 18.05 28.38 8.83
CA GLY A 72 19.45 27.92 8.86
C GLY A 72 19.67 26.50 9.38
N GLN A 73 18.68 25.87 10.02
CA GLN A 73 18.79 24.50 10.51
C GLN A 73 18.14 23.49 9.54
N LYS A 74 18.90 22.46 9.16
CA LYS A 74 18.40 21.36 8.33
C LYS A 74 17.66 20.34 9.20
N GLY A 75 16.37 20.56 9.45
CA GLY A 75 15.52 19.61 10.16
C GLY A 75 15.12 18.38 9.32
N ALA A 76 14.39 17.44 9.91
CA ALA A 76 13.94 16.21 9.24
C ALA A 76 13.16 16.44 7.92
N ALA A 77 12.46 17.57 7.80
CA ALA A 77 11.78 17.98 6.58
C ALA A 77 12.73 18.23 5.38
N HIS A 78 13.99 18.57 5.65
CA HIS A 78 15.01 18.81 4.60
C HIS A 78 15.29 17.54 3.78
N ALA A 79 15.15 16.35 4.37
CA ALA A 79 15.38 15.08 3.67
C ALA A 79 14.52 14.95 2.41
N TYR A 80 13.33 15.56 2.37
CA TYR A 80 12.47 15.55 1.19
C TYR A 80 13.04 16.36 0.02
N ASN A 81 13.87 17.36 0.27
CA ASN A 81 14.45 18.18 -0.80
C ASN A 81 15.48 17.38 -1.62
N LEU A 82 16.18 16.43 -0.97
CA LEU A 82 17.11 15.53 -1.65
C LEU A 82 16.36 14.59 -2.61
N LYS A 83 16.74 14.64 -3.89
CA LYS A 83 16.17 13.76 -4.92
C LYS A 83 16.46 12.28 -4.62
N SER A 84 17.66 11.96 -4.16
CA SER A 84 18.06 10.60 -3.78
C SER A 84 17.15 9.98 -2.74
N HIS A 85 16.83 10.72 -1.66
CA HIS A 85 15.90 10.28 -0.62
C HIS A 85 14.48 10.10 -1.18
N ARG A 86 13.98 11.05 -1.99
CA ARG A 86 12.66 10.93 -2.61
C ARG A 86 12.54 9.70 -3.51
N ASP A 87 13.57 9.42 -4.29
CA ASP A 87 13.62 8.28 -5.20
C ASP A 87 13.73 6.95 -4.43
N GLN A 88 14.53 6.91 -3.36
CA GLN A 88 14.64 5.74 -2.49
C GLN A 88 13.29 5.40 -1.83
N GLU A 89 12.62 6.38 -1.25
CA GLU A 89 11.28 6.20 -0.69
C GLU A 89 10.26 5.77 -1.75
N ARG A 90 10.35 6.32 -2.96
CA ARG A 90 9.47 5.94 -4.07
C ARG A 90 9.68 4.47 -4.44
N ARG A 91 10.93 4.02 -4.56
CA ARG A 91 11.27 2.61 -4.86
C ARG A 91 10.76 1.66 -3.79
N TRP A 92 10.89 2.02 -2.51
CA TRP A 92 10.34 1.23 -1.41
C TRP A 92 8.82 1.03 -1.55
N VAL A 93 8.09 2.10 -1.86
CA VAL A 93 6.64 2.05 -2.05
C VAL A 93 6.25 1.29 -3.33
N GLU A 94 7.04 1.37 -4.40
CA GLU A 94 6.88 0.57 -5.61
C GLU A 94 7.07 -0.93 -5.35
N GLN A 95 8.08 -1.30 -4.54
CA GLN A 95 8.27 -2.69 -4.11
C GLN A 95 7.06 -3.20 -3.32
N ALA A 96 6.51 -2.39 -2.42
CA ALA A 96 5.28 -2.73 -1.70
C ALA A 96 4.07 -2.89 -2.63
N GLU A 97 3.94 -2.05 -3.65
CA GLU A 97 2.91 -2.20 -4.70
C GLU A 97 3.06 -3.51 -5.47
N ALA A 98 4.29 -3.87 -5.85
CA ALA A 98 4.60 -5.13 -6.53
C ALA A 98 4.29 -6.34 -5.63
N ALA A 99 4.67 -6.28 -4.35
CA ALA A 99 4.37 -7.32 -3.36
C ALA A 99 2.85 -7.52 -3.20
N TYR A 100 2.09 -6.43 -3.07
CA TYR A 100 0.62 -6.47 -3.01
C TYR A 100 0.02 -7.07 -4.29
N THR A 101 0.55 -6.69 -5.45
CA THR A 101 0.06 -7.20 -6.75
C THR A 101 0.29 -8.71 -6.86
N ARG A 102 1.48 -9.20 -6.49
CA ARG A 102 1.79 -10.64 -6.46
C ARG A 102 0.90 -11.39 -5.48
N PHE A 103 0.72 -10.85 -4.27
CA PHE A 103 -0.14 -11.44 -3.24
C PHE A 103 -1.58 -11.60 -3.73
N VAL A 104 -2.13 -10.59 -4.41
CA VAL A 104 -3.51 -10.61 -4.90
C VAL A 104 -3.66 -11.42 -6.20
N ALA A 105 -2.60 -11.57 -7.00
CA ALA A 105 -2.65 -12.35 -8.24
C ALA A 105 -2.99 -13.83 -7.97
N GLY A 106 -2.47 -14.40 -6.89
CA GLY A 106 -2.77 -15.78 -6.47
C GLY A 106 -4.13 -15.94 -5.76
N TRP A 107 -4.84 -14.85 -5.49
CA TRP A 107 -6.09 -14.91 -4.72
C TRP A 107 -7.29 -15.26 -5.62
N SER A 108 -7.77 -16.51 -5.51
CA SER A 108 -9.05 -16.95 -6.09
C SER A 108 -10.15 -16.92 -5.02
N PRO A 109 -11.30 -16.23 -5.25
CA PRO A 109 -12.45 -16.25 -4.35
C PRO A 109 -13.05 -17.65 -4.18
N ARG A 110 -12.86 -18.50 -5.20
CA ARG A 110 -13.21 -19.91 -5.15
C ARG A 110 -11.95 -20.63 -4.68
N GLY A 111 -11.86 -20.93 -3.39
CA GLY A 111 -10.81 -21.79 -2.85
C GLY A 111 -10.62 -23.01 -3.74
N SER A 112 -9.39 -23.48 -3.90
CA SER A 112 -9.06 -24.62 -4.75
C SER A 112 -9.99 -25.79 -4.45
N ARG A 113 -10.97 -26.03 -5.33
CA ARG A 113 -11.73 -27.28 -5.35
C ARG A 113 -10.88 -28.38 -6.01
N SER A 114 -9.61 -28.49 -5.60
CA SER A 114 -8.64 -29.46 -6.09
C SER A 114 -7.98 -30.09 -4.88
N GLY A 115 -8.48 -31.28 -4.56
CA GLY A 115 -8.08 -32.07 -3.40
C GLY A 115 -8.92 -33.35 -3.25
N LYS A 116 -9.43 -33.90 -4.36
CA LYS A 116 -9.80 -35.32 -4.43
C LYS A 116 -8.81 -35.97 -5.39
N VAL A 117 -7.57 -36.06 -4.92
CA VAL A 117 -6.58 -36.95 -5.55
C VAL A 117 -7.12 -38.35 -5.27
N ARG A 118 -7.74 -38.97 -6.28
CA ARG A 118 -7.97 -40.42 -6.26
C ARG A 118 -6.57 -41.03 -6.31
N THR A 119 -6.07 -41.48 -5.17
CA THR A 119 -5.01 -42.48 -5.13
C THR A 119 -5.57 -43.72 -5.83
N GLY A 120 -5.23 -43.86 -7.12
CA GLY A 120 -5.45 -45.10 -7.85
C GLY A 120 -4.66 -46.19 -7.15
N ALA A 121 -5.37 -47.15 -6.57
CA ALA A 121 -4.79 -48.36 -6.02
C ALA A 121 -4.00 -49.07 -7.14
N LEU A 122 -2.69 -49.22 -6.96
CA LEU A 122 -1.89 -50.15 -7.73
C LEU A 122 -2.28 -51.57 -7.28
N LYS A 123 -3.14 -52.21 -8.06
CA LYS A 123 -3.37 -53.65 -8.01
C LYS A 123 -2.67 -54.24 -9.24
N GLU A 124 -1.47 -54.76 -9.08
CA GLU A 124 -0.95 -55.83 -9.94
C GLU A 124 -0.09 -56.77 -9.08
N GLU A 125 -0.75 -57.73 -8.44
CA GLU A 125 -0.21 -59.09 -8.34
C GLU A 125 -0.31 -59.70 -9.74
N GLN A 126 0.79 -60.25 -10.27
CA GLN A 126 0.77 -61.50 -11.04
C GLN A 126 2.12 -62.19 -10.84
N ARG A 127 2.05 -63.48 -10.53
CA ARG A 127 3.13 -64.43 -10.28
C ARG A 127 3.10 -65.47 -11.40
#